data_AF-W1INV8-F1
#
_entry.id   AF-W1INV8-F1
#
_cell.length_a   1.000
_cell.length_b   1.000
_cell.length_c   1.000
_cell.angle_alpha   90.00
_cell.angle_beta   90.00
_cell.angle_gamma   90.00
#
_symmetry.space_group_name_H-M   'P 1'
#
loop_
_entity.id
_entity.type
_entity.pdbx_description
1 polymer ?
#
loop_
_entity_poly.entity_id
_entity_poly.type
_entity_poly.pdbx_seq_one_letter_code
_entity_poly.pdbx_strand_id
1 'polypeptide(L)'
;MSWRDDLQDATFRGVKFDVVDTQDSIARDHTDHEYPFIDGADVIDLGRKARNFRLSAFLWGENYKRQLDTLIKALDTPGTGELIHPIYGSIPNAQCIEYQIQHEAEGPDSCQVELVFLESTTGTRLHGSAHPEQLGGSLFDHITELTERAADLFDQVMAPVHQSMRYLAKGKAALSGMLNTLTIMRGEVAGVISQGVDYLNYPRAFVHDLQSILDVRTGGIGDLLNLKFPGVIGLGSGGSSSSSRSYRSPSSAVARQPTPRSQRDGYLPGSTTTAAVLSQGVSATTLLSAWGDSVAVMHQLTALPAALVQRDIAAPVPMPVDASLADIRDLSALYQVMAAGELASLATAVLSDAVQPDQLSPEDITHMVNTVRTSILTAIAEVRTQYQPSTQRISEDSEPVGLLWRGVVSQLKQIALELQTLAITVMNRRPPLTRRTVTTASTNLHLLAHEWYGDYRRAAELARLNPWLRDPNALKTGDVLNAYTR
;
A
#
# COMPACT_ATOMS: atom_id res chain seq x y z
N MET A 1 9.31 16.48 28.59
CA MET A 1 9.38 17.93 28.30
C MET A 1 8.30 18.60 29.11
N SER A 2 8.57 19.78 29.67
CA SER A 2 7.65 20.49 30.57
C SER A 2 6.62 21.26 29.77
N TRP A 3 5.36 21.27 30.22
CA TRP A 3 4.24 22.03 29.63
C TRP A 3 4.51 23.53 29.42
N ARG A 4 5.50 24.09 30.14
CA ARG A 4 5.87 25.50 30.11
C ARG A 4 6.53 25.94 28.80
N ASP A 5 7.15 25.02 28.07
CA ASP A 5 8.00 25.34 26.92
C ASP A 5 7.29 25.14 25.55
N ASP A 6 6.10 24.52 25.52
CA ASP A 6 5.35 24.14 24.31
C ASP A 6 3.95 24.81 24.21
N LEU A 7 3.71 25.91 24.93
CA LEU A 7 2.42 26.60 24.89
C LEU A 7 2.21 27.27 23.53
N GLN A 8 1.17 26.85 22.80
CA GLN A 8 0.78 27.49 21.55
C GLN A 8 -0.14 28.69 21.79
N ASP A 9 -0.01 29.73 20.95
CA ASP A 9 -0.97 30.84 20.91
C ASP A 9 -2.36 30.30 20.52
N ALA A 10 -3.35 30.44 21.41
CA ALA A 10 -4.69 29.95 21.11
C ALA A 10 -5.33 30.78 20.00
N THR A 11 -5.88 30.10 18.99
CA THR A 11 -6.64 30.75 17.92
C THR A 11 -7.90 29.99 17.58
N PHE A 12 -8.94 30.72 17.20
CA PHE A 12 -10.12 30.12 16.60
C PHE A 12 -10.42 30.84 15.29
N ARG A 13 -10.42 30.10 14.18
CA ARG A 13 -10.59 30.64 12.81
C ARG A 13 -9.64 31.81 12.52
N GLY A 14 -8.42 31.75 13.05
CA GLY A 14 -7.39 32.79 12.90
C GLY A 14 -7.49 33.98 13.87
N VAL A 15 -8.51 34.05 14.75
CA VAL A 15 -8.59 35.06 15.81
C VAL A 15 -7.82 34.59 17.04
N LYS A 16 -6.80 35.35 17.45
CA LYS A 16 -5.99 35.08 18.64
C LYS A 16 -6.72 35.48 19.92
N PHE A 17 -6.61 34.67 20.96
CA PHE A 17 -7.07 34.97 22.31
C PHE A 17 -6.12 34.35 23.35
N ASP A 18 -5.96 34.99 24.51
CA ASP A 18 -5.10 34.47 25.58
C ASP A 18 -5.92 33.57 26.51
N VAL A 19 -5.40 32.38 26.82
CA VAL A 19 -6.08 31.37 27.64
C VAL A 19 -5.44 31.31 29.02
N VAL A 20 -6.26 31.47 30.06
CA VAL A 20 -5.86 31.42 31.47
C VAL A 20 -5.96 30.00 32.01
N ASP A 21 -7.05 29.32 31.67
CA ASP A 21 -7.35 27.97 32.17
C ASP A 21 -7.97 27.10 31.07
N THR A 22 -7.76 25.79 31.17
CA THR A 22 -8.25 24.82 30.22
C THR A 22 -8.68 23.53 30.92
N GLN A 23 -9.92 23.13 30.67
CA GLN A 23 -10.51 21.92 31.23
C GLN A 23 -11.07 21.03 30.11
N ASP A 24 -10.61 19.78 30.10
CA ASP A 24 -11.08 18.76 29.17
C ASP A 24 -11.95 17.73 29.88
N SER A 25 -13.11 17.43 29.31
CA SER A 25 -13.92 16.29 29.73
C SER A 25 -13.91 15.21 28.67
N ILE A 26 -13.46 14.02 29.05
CA ILE A 26 -13.42 12.85 28.19
C ILE A 26 -14.41 11.83 28.76
N ALA A 27 -15.47 11.57 28.02
CA ALA A 27 -16.49 10.59 28.39
C ALA A 27 -16.64 9.52 27.31
N ARG A 28 -17.08 8.33 27.73
CA ARG A 28 -17.48 7.23 26.84
C ARG A 28 -18.95 6.93 27.05
N ASP A 29 -19.63 6.57 25.98
CA ASP A 29 -20.99 6.10 26.02
C ASP A 29 -20.99 4.62 26.42
N HIS A 30 -21.93 4.23 27.26
CA HIS A 30 -22.03 2.87 27.78
C HIS A 30 -23.49 2.48 28.01
N THR A 31 -23.77 1.18 27.93
CA THR A 31 -25.05 0.58 28.31
C THR A 31 -24.83 -0.37 29.46
N ASP A 32 -25.60 -0.18 30.53
CA ASP A 32 -25.53 -1.01 31.73
C ASP A 32 -26.67 -2.03 31.73
N HIS A 33 -26.33 -3.30 31.92
CA HIS A 33 -27.29 -4.38 32.10
C HIS A 33 -27.28 -4.85 33.55
N GLU A 34 -28.32 -4.50 34.28
CA GLU A 34 -28.53 -4.89 35.68
C GLU A 34 -29.49 -6.09 35.77
N TYR A 35 -29.20 -7.02 36.68
CA TYR A 35 -30.01 -8.22 36.88
C TYR A 35 -30.56 -8.26 38.32
N PRO A 36 -31.83 -8.67 38.54
CA PRO A 36 -32.40 -8.76 39.88
C PRO A 36 -31.60 -9.69 40.80
N PHE A 37 -31.41 -9.26 42.04
CA PHE A 37 -30.71 -10.00 43.11
C PHE A 37 -29.21 -10.25 42.86
N ILE A 38 -28.59 -9.50 41.95
CA ILE A 38 -27.14 -9.50 41.73
C ILE A 38 -26.64 -8.07 41.93
N ASP A 39 -25.67 -7.91 42.82
CA ASP A 39 -25.02 -6.62 43.03
C ASP A 39 -24.05 -6.35 41.87
N GLY A 40 -24.33 -5.32 41.07
CA GLY A 40 -23.50 -4.88 39.95
C GLY A 40 -24.22 -4.83 38.61
N ALA A 41 -23.55 -4.28 37.59
CA ALA A 41 -24.05 -4.15 36.23
C ALA A 41 -22.99 -4.63 35.22
N ASP A 42 -23.44 -5.29 34.15
CA ASP A 42 -22.60 -5.55 32.99
C ASP A 42 -22.59 -4.31 32.08
N VAL A 43 -21.47 -3.60 32.06
CA VAL A 43 -21.27 -2.35 31.31
C VAL A 43 -20.70 -2.65 29.93
N ILE A 44 -21.43 -2.29 28.87
CA ILE A 44 -20.98 -2.40 27.47
C ILE A 44 -20.59 -1.02 26.96
N ASP A 45 -19.34 -0.86 26.53
CA ASP A 45 -18.79 0.38 25.97
C ASP A 45 -19.26 0.59 24.52
N LEU A 46 -20.03 1.64 24.28
CA LEU A 46 -20.59 2.00 22.96
C LEU A 46 -19.71 3.01 22.20
N GLY A 47 -18.55 3.36 22.75
CA GLY A 47 -17.58 4.24 22.11
C GLY A 47 -17.44 5.59 22.80
N ARG A 48 -16.52 6.40 22.30
CA ARG A 48 -16.17 7.68 22.92
C ARG A 48 -17.18 8.76 22.55
N LYS A 49 -17.66 9.53 23.54
CA LYS A 49 -18.46 10.75 23.28
C LYS A 49 -17.58 11.82 22.62
N ALA A 50 -18.21 12.75 21.93
CA ALA A 50 -17.51 13.90 21.37
C ALA A 50 -16.76 14.64 22.48
N ARG A 51 -15.51 15.02 22.19
CA ARG A 51 -14.66 15.67 23.18
C ARG A 51 -15.14 17.10 23.40
N ASN A 52 -15.29 17.46 24.67
CA ASN A 52 -15.64 18.81 25.09
C ASN A 52 -14.39 19.53 25.60
N PHE A 53 -14.07 20.67 24.99
CA PHE A 53 -12.97 21.55 25.37
C PHE A 53 -13.56 22.81 26.01
N ARG A 54 -13.30 23.01 27.30
CA ARG A 54 -13.65 24.24 28.01
C ARG A 54 -12.40 25.09 28.18
N LEU A 55 -12.45 26.31 27.65
CA LEU A 55 -11.34 27.27 27.68
C LEU A 55 -11.81 28.54 28.39
N SER A 56 -11.01 29.03 29.32
CA SER A 56 -11.21 30.33 29.96
C SER A 56 -10.23 31.32 29.35
N ALA A 57 -10.73 32.16 28.44
CA ALA A 57 -9.94 33.19 27.79
C ALA A 57 -10.01 34.52 28.56
N PHE A 58 -8.94 35.29 28.55
CA PHE A 58 -8.86 36.60 29.18
C PHE A 58 -8.36 37.63 28.18
N LEU A 59 -9.18 38.67 27.95
CA LEU A 59 -8.87 39.77 27.04
C LEU A 59 -8.65 41.03 27.86
N TRP A 60 -7.55 41.74 27.61
CA TRP A 60 -7.17 42.93 28.37
C TRP A 60 -6.55 44.01 27.48
N GLY A 61 -6.64 45.27 27.93
CA GLY A 61 -5.97 46.42 27.33
C GLY A 61 -6.87 47.32 26.47
N GLU A 62 -6.33 48.43 25.98
CA GLU A 62 -7.10 49.51 25.32
C GLU A 62 -7.89 49.06 24.07
N ASN A 63 -7.49 47.94 23.45
CA ASN A 63 -8.13 47.39 22.25
C ASN A 63 -9.02 46.17 22.53
N TYR A 64 -9.27 45.82 23.81
CA TYR A 64 -10.00 44.60 24.17
C TYR A 64 -11.36 44.52 23.50
N LYS A 65 -12.09 45.65 23.42
CA LYS A 65 -13.42 45.71 22.80
C LYS A 65 -13.41 45.33 21.31
N ARG A 66 -12.41 45.79 20.55
CA ARG A 66 -12.28 45.46 19.12
C ARG A 66 -11.90 43.98 18.93
N GLN A 67 -11.06 43.45 19.81
CA GLN A 67 -10.69 42.02 19.81
C GLN A 67 -11.90 41.14 20.16
N LEU A 68 -12.68 41.54 21.18
CA LEU A 68 -13.91 40.87 21.58
C LEU A 68 -14.95 40.85 20.44
N ASP A 69 -15.19 41.99 19.77
CA ASP A 69 -16.10 42.05 18.63
C ASP A 69 -15.66 41.14 17.46
N THR A 70 -14.34 40.98 17.28
CA THR A 70 -13.77 40.11 16.23
C THR A 70 -13.92 38.64 16.62
N LEU A 71 -13.72 38.30 17.90
CA LEU A 71 -13.90 36.96 18.44
C LEU A 71 -15.37 36.54 18.37
N ILE A 72 -16.30 37.40 18.78
CA ILE A 72 -17.75 37.15 18.70
C ILE A 72 -18.16 36.84 17.25
N LYS A 73 -17.68 37.64 16.28
CA LYS A 73 -17.97 37.37 14.85
C LYS A 73 -17.45 35.99 14.39
N ALA A 74 -16.29 35.56 14.87
CA ALA A 74 -15.74 34.24 14.54
C ALA A 74 -16.55 33.10 15.19
N LEU A 75 -17.00 33.29 16.43
CA LEU A 75 -17.82 32.32 17.18
C LEU A 75 -19.25 32.20 16.59
N ASP A 76 -19.85 33.31 16.17
CA ASP A 76 -21.21 33.35 15.61
C ASP A 76 -21.26 32.85 14.14
N THR A 77 -20.12 32.70 13.47
CA THR A 77 -20.11 32.21 12.09
C THR A 77 -20.46 30.71 12.07
N PRO A 78 -21.53 30.29 11.36
CA PRO A 78 -21.98 28.91 11.38
C PRO A 78 -20.94 27.93 10.81
N GLY A 79 -20.92 26.72 11.35
CA GLY A 79 -20.06 25.61 10.90
C GLY A 79 -18.87 25.35 11.82
N THR A 80 -18.09 24.32 11.46
CA THR A 80 -16.84 23.98 12.14
C THR A 80 -15.73 24.96 11.79
N GLY A 81 -14.78 25.12 12.70
CA GLY A 81 -13.60 25.95 12.52
C GLY A 81 -12.36 25.29 13.12
N GLU A 82 -11.20 25.73 12.65
CA GLU A 82 -9.94 25.34 13.23
C GLU A 82 -9.75 26.04 14.58
N LEU A 83 -9.60 25.23 15.64
CA LEU A 83 -9.22 25.66 16.98
C LEU A 83 -7.78 25.24 17.24
N ILE A 84 -6.87 26.18 17.39
CA ILE A 84 -5.54 25.90 17.93
C ILE A 84 -5.64 25.97 19.45
N HIS A 85 -5.53 24.81 20.07
CA HIS A 85 -5.55 24.66 21.51
C HIS A 85 -4.13 24.82 22.09
N PRO A 86 -3.94 25.53 23.22
CA PRO A 86 -2.60 25.78 23.79
C PRO A 86 -1.76 24.51 24.01
N ILE A 87 -2.43 23.43 24.46
CA ILE A 87 -1.82 22.13 24.78
C ILE A 87 -1.90 21.11 23.62
N TYR A 88 -3.04 21.00 22.91
CA TYR A 88 -3.26 19.94 21.90
C TYR A 88 -2.90 20.36 20.47
N GLY A 89 -2.63 21.64 20.24
CA GLY A 89 -2.38 22.18 18.91
C GLY A 89 -3.65 22.26 18.07
N SER A 90 -3.52 22.14 16.74
CA SER A 90 -4.61 22.35 15.79
C SER A 90 -5.67 21.24 15.84
N ILE A 91 -6.91 21.64 16.10
CA ILE A 91 -8.13 20.84 16.05
C ILE A 91 -8.96 21.39 14.87
N PRO A 92 -8.93 20.74 13.69
CA PRO A 92 -9.49 21.30 12.45
C PRO A 92 -11.03 21.33 12.42
N ASN A 93 -11.69 20.45 13.18
CA ASN A 93 -13.15 20.30 13.17
C ASN A 93 -13.78 20.63 14.55
N ALA A 94 -13.42 21.76 15.14
CA ALA A 94 -14.03 22.22 16.38
C ALA A 94 -15.26 23.09 16.09
N GLN A 95 -16.36 22.87 16.80
CA GLN A 95 -17.53 23.73 16.77
C GLN A 95 -17.74 24.39 18.13
N CYS A 96 -17.91 25.71 18.16
CA CYS A 96 -18.32 26.40 19.38
C CYS A 96 -19.80 26.10 19.66
N ILE A 97 -20.10 25.62 20.87
CA ILE A 97 -21.47 25.35 21.32
C ILE A 97 -21.99 26.48 22.20
N GLU A 98 -21.13 26.97 23.09
CA GLU A 98 -21.49 27.96 24.09
C GLU A 98 -20.30 28.87 24.35
N TYR A 99 -20.58 30.16 24.54
CA TYR A 99 -19.64 31.11 25.09
C TYR A 99 -20.33 32.04 26.08
N GLN A 100 -19.62 32.42 27.14
CA GLN A 100 -20.10 33.37 28.15
C GLN A 100 -19.08 34.49 28.32
N ILE A 101 -19.56 35.72 28.44
CA ILE A 101 -18.73 36.92 28.53
C ILE A 101 -18.99 37.58 29.87
N GLN A 102 -17.96 37.66 30.71
CA GLN A 102 -18.03 38.26 32.04
C GLN A 102 -17.21 39.55 32.08
N HIS A 103 -17.84 40.62 32.55
CA HIS A 103 -17.21 41.91 32.81
C HIS A 103 -17.30 42.21 34.31
N GLU A 104 -16.17 42.50 34.92
CA GLU A 104 -16.11 42.83 36.34
C GLU A 104 -15.98 44.35 36.54
N ALA A 105 -16.72 44.91 37.49
CA ALA A 105 -16.74 46.35 37.73
C ALA A 105 -15.39 46.90 38.23
N GLU A 106 -14.55 46.05 38.81
CA GLU A 106 -13.23 46.39 39.34
C GLU A 106 -12.15 46.47 38.24
N GLY A 107 -12.42 45.94 37.04
CA GLY A 107 -11.51 45.91 35.90
C GLY A 107 -12.18 46.33 34.58
N PRO A 108 -12.50 47.63 34.38
CA PRO A 108 -13.28 48.11 33.23
C PRO A 108 -12.64 47.85 31.85
N ASP A 109 -11.32 47.64 31.80
CA ASP A 109 -10.56 47.38 30.57
C ASP A 109 -10.20 45.90 30.38
N SER A 110 -10.93 45.00 31.05
CA SER A 110 -10.72 43.55 30.98
C SER A 110 -12.02 42.79 30.84
N CYS A 111 -11.96 41.63 30.19
CA CYS A 111 -13.09 40.74 30.00
C CYS A 111 -12.63 39.29 30.07
N GLN A 112 -13.35 38.47 30.82
CA GLN A 112 -13.19 37.02 30.82
C GLN A 112 -14.23 36.40 29.89
N VAL A 113 -13.80 35.45 29.07
CA VAL A 113 -14.66 34.74 28.13
C VAL A 113 -14.51 33.24 28.36
N GLU A 114 -15.57 32.59 28.80
CA GLU A 114 -15.63 31.13 28.87
C GLU A 114 -16.12 30.59 27.53
N LEU A 115 -15.39 29.64 26.96
CA LEU A 115 -15.64 29.06 25.65
C LEU A 115 -15.78 27.55 25.77
N VAL A 116 -16.83 27.00 25.16
CA VAL A 116 -17.10 25.56 25.12
C VAL A 116 -17.11 25.11 23.66
N PHE A 117 -16.13 24.29 23.30
CA PHE A 117 -16.01 23.70 21.97
C PHE A 117 -16.29 22.20 22.02
N LEU A 118 -16.93 21.69 20.97
CA LEU A 118 -17.15 20.27 20.75
C LEU A 118 -16.51 19.84 19.44
N GLU A 119 -15.82 18.70 19.49
CA GLU A 119 -15.22 18.10 18.31
C GLU A 119 -16.31 17.53 17.39
N SER A 120 -16.56 18.19 16.26
CA SER A 120 -17.54 17.79 15.26
C SER A 120 -16.89 16.88 14.22
N THR A 121 -16.26 15.79 14.68
CA THR A 121 -15.85 14.69 13.80
C THR A 121 -16.63 13.44 14.20
N THR A 122 -17.54 12.98 13.34
CA THR A 122 -18.07 11.62 13.45
C THR A 122 -16.95 10.68 13.03
N GLY A 123 -16.63 9.71 13.88
CA GLY A 123 -15.51 8.82 13.60
C GLY A 123 -14.19 9.46 13.98
N THR A 124 -14.02 9.61 15.28
CA THR A 124 -12.74 9.44 15.94
C THR A 124 -11.98 8.23 15.33
N ARG A 125 -11.14 8.45 14.31
CA ARG A 125 -10.01 7.56 14.05
C ARG A 125 -8.99 7.76 15.18
N LEU A 126 -9.33 7.33 16.40
CA LEU A 126 -8.40 7.21 17.52
C LEU A 126 -8.15 5.75 17.92
N HIS A 127 -8.63 4.80 17.11
CA HIS A 127 -7.97 3.50 17.00
C HIS A 127 -6.82 3.67 16.02
N GLY A 128 -5.63 3.24 16.44
CA GLY A 128 -4.34 3.51 15.79
C GLY A 128 -4.35 3.26 14.29
N SER A 129 -3.42 3.94 13.60
CA SER A 129 -3.12 3.77 12.17
C SER A 129 -3.60 2.42 11.68
N ALA A 130 -4.63 2.41 10.80
CA ALA A 130 -5.29 1.20 10.33
C ALA A 130 -4.24 0.09 10.18
N HIS A 131 -4.44 -1.02 10.88
CA HIS A 131 -3.42 -2.06 10.90
C HIS A 131 -3.10 -2.40 9.42
N PRO A 132 -1.82 -2.49 9.02
CA PRO A 132 -1.39 -2.84 7.67
C PRO A 132 -2.13 -4.02 7.08
N GLU A 133 -2.54 -4.98 7.91
CA GLU A 133 -3.39 -6.11 7.51
C GLU A 133 -4.77 -5.68 6.98
N GLN A 134 -5.43 -4.71 7.61
CA GLN A 134 -6.74 -4.18 7.17
C GLN A 134 -6.61 -3.35 5.89
N LEU A 135 -5.60 -2.50 5.80
CA LEU A 135 -5.28 -1.75 4.59
C LEU A 135 -4.84 -2.68 3.45
N GLY A 136 -4.14 -3.76 3.78
CA GLY A 136 -3.77 -4.81 2.85
C GLY A 136 -4.99 -5.52 2.28
N GLY A 137 -5.95 -5.89 3.14
CA GLY A 137 -7.23 -6.45 2.73
C GLY A 137 -7.98 -5.55 1.74
N SER A 138 -8.15 -4.26 2.07
CA SER A 138 -8.80 -3.33 1.13
C SER A 138 -8.04 -3.18 -0.18
N LEU A 139 -6.70 -3.17 -0.15
CA LEU A 139 -5.89 -3.13 -1.36
C LEU A 139 -6.11 -4.36 -2.26
N PHE A 140 -6.18 -5.56 -1.68
CA PHE A 140 -6.47 -6.78 -2.46
C PHE A 140 -7.86 -6.75 -3.09
N ASP A 141 -8.86 -6.21 -2.40
CA ASP A 141 -10.20 -5.99 -2.97
C ASP A 141 -10.13 -5.03 -4.16
N HIS A 142 -9.41 -3.90 -4.03
CA HIS A 142 -9.24 -2.95 -5.12
C HIS A 142 -8.47 -3.52 -6.31
N ILE A 143 -7.49 -4.40 -6.07
CA ILE A 143 -6.74 -5.10 -7.13
C ILE A 143 -7.62 -6.12 -7.85
N THR A 144 -8.44 -6.86 -7.11
CA THR A 144 -9.42 -7.78 -7.70
C THR A 144 -10.43 -7.03 -8.57
N GLU A 145 -10.93 -5.90 -8.09
CA GLU A 145 -11.83 -5.05 -8.88
C GLU A 145 -11.12 -4.45 -10.11
N LEU A 146 -9.82 -4.16 -10.02
CA LEU A 146 -9.03 -3.70 -11.18
C LEU A 146 -9.00 -4.76 -12.28
N THR A 147 -8.75 -6.03 -11.94
CA THR A 147 -8.68 -7.11 -12.93
C THR A 147 -10.03 -7.37 -13.57
N GLU A 148 -11.12 -7.33 -12.80
CA GLU A 148 -12.49 -7.42 -13.32
C GLU A 148 -12.81 -6.28 -14.30
N ARG A 149 -12.55 -5.02 -13.90
CA ARG A 149 -12.77 -3.85 -14.76
C ARG A 149 -11.89 -3.87 -16.02
N ALA A 150 -10.66 -4.38 -15.91
CA ALA A 150 -9.77 -4.55 -17.05
C ALA A 150 -10.31 -5.63 -18.02
N ALA A 151 -10.84 -6.74 -17.49
CA ALA A 151 -11.48 -7.78 -18.29
C ALA A 151 -12.77 -7.27 -18.96
N ASP A 152 -13.61 -6.48 -18.26
CA ASP A 152 -14.77 -5.80 -18.84
C ASP A 152 -14.38 -4.90 -20.00
N LEU A 153 -13.37 -4.04 -19.80
CA LEU A 153 -12.89 -3.13 -20.84
C LEU A 153 -12.38 -3.93 -22.04
N PHE A 154 -11.59 -4.97 -21.81
CA PHE A 154 -10.99 -5.77 -22.87
C PHE A 154 -12.04 -6.55 -23.68
N ASP A 155 -13.08 -7.08 -23.01
CA ASP A 155 -14.22 -7.73 -23.63
C ASP A 155 -14.95 -6.81 -24.61
N GLN A 156 -15.22 -5.58 -24.18
CA GLN A 156 -15.90 -4.56 -24.99
C GLN A 156 -15.03 -4.05 -26.15
N VAL A 157 -13.71 -4.00 -25.96
CA VAL A 157 -12.76 -3.62 -27.01
C VAL A 157 -12.61 -4.72 -28.07
N MET A 158 -12.75 -5.99 -27.68
CA MET A 158 -12.69 -7.14 -28.60
C MET A 158 -14.03 -7.45 -29.27
N ALA A 159 -15.16 -6.98 -28.72
CA ALA A 159 -16.49 -7.15 -29.30
C ALA A 159 -16.60 -6.86 -30.82
N PRO A 160 -16.12 -5.73 -31.36
CA PRO A 160 -16.18 -5.46 -32.80
C PRO A 160 -15.29 -6.38 -33.64
N VAL A 161 -14.26 -6.97 -33.03
CA VAL A 161 -13.26 -7.81 -33.70
C VAL A 161 -13.85 -9.16 -34.09
N HIS A 162 -14.71 -9.76 -33.27
CA HIS A 162 -15.39 -11.01 -33.61
C HIS A 162 -16.66 -10.82 -34.45
N GLN A 163 -17.32 -9.67 -34.37
CA GLN A 163 -18.59 -9.43 -35.08
C GLN A 163 -18.42 -9.06 -36.56
N SER A 164 -17.25 -8.55 -36.98
CA SER A 164 -17.09 -8.01 -38.33
C SER A 164 -15.82 -8.46 -39.05
N MET A 165 -15.97 -8.89 -40.30
CA MET A 165 -14.87 -9.31 -41.18
C MET A 165 -13.83 -8.20 -41.43
N ARG A 166 -14.18 -6.94 -41.15
CA ARG A 166 -13.29 -5.78 -41.32
C ARG A 166 -12.10 -5.78 -40.36
N TYR A 167 -12.23 -6.44 -39.20
CA TYR A 167 -11.17 -6.51 -38.19
C TYR A 167 -10.46 -7.86 -38.14
N LEU A 168 -10.60 -8.69 -39.18
CA LEU A 168 -10.04 -10.04 -39.21
C LEU A 168 -8.50 -10.05 -39.09
N ALA A 169 -7.80 -9.08 -39.68
CA ALA A 169 -6.35 -8.93 -39.53
C ALA A 169 -5.95 -8.59 -38.08
N LYS A 170 -6.66 -7.63 -37.47
CA LYS A 170 -6.49 -7.23 -36.07
C LYS A 170 -6.78 -8.40 -35.12
N GLY A 171 -7.87 -9.14 -35.34
CA GLY A 171 -8.23 -10.31 -34.55
C GLY A 171 -7.22 -11.43 -34.65
N LYS A 172 -6.70 -11.73 -35.85
CA LYS A 172 -5.63 -12.71 -36.01
C LYS A 172 -4.35 -12.31 -35.29
N ALA A 173 -3.94 -11.03 -35.41
CA ALA A 173 -2.76 -10.51 -34.74
C ALA A 173 -2.92 -10.50 -33.21
N ALA A 174 -4.11 -10.16 -32.71
CA ALA A 174 -4.43 -10.19 -31.31
C ALA A 174 -4.44 -11.64 -30.77
N LEU A 175 -5.11 -12.56 -31.45
CA LEU A 175 -5.12 -13.98 -31.08
C LEU A 175 -3.70 -14.55 -31.06
N SER A 176 -2.90 -14.33 -32.12
CA SER A 176 -1.52 -14.82 -32.15
C SER A 176 -0.69 -14.19 -31.04
N GLY A 177 -0.88 -12.89 -30.76
CA GLY A 177 -0.26 -12.18 -29.64
C GLY A 177 -0.61 -12.80 -28.29
N MET A 178 -1.89 -13.07 -28.04
CA MET A 178 -2.39 -13.73 -26.83
C MET A 178 -1.77 -15.12 -26.66
N LEU A 179 -1.88 -15.99 -27.67
CA LEU A 179 -1.34 -17.36 -27.62
C LEU A 179 0.18 -17.38 -27.42
N ASN A 180 0.91 -16.52 -28.12
CA ASN A 180 2.35 -16.40 -27.96
C ASN A 180 2.71 -15.91 -26.56
N THR A 181 1.95 -14.96 -26.02
CA THR A 181 2.17 -14.47 -24.65
C THR A 181 1.95 -15.60 -23.64
N LEU A 182 0.84 -16.33 -23.71
CA LEU A 182 0.59 -17.46 -22.82
C LEU A 182 1.68 -18.53 -22.94
N THR A 183 2.12 -18.85 -24.15
CA THR A 183 3.15 -19.88 -24.39
C THR A 183 4.51 -19.44 -23.83
N ILE A 184 4.94 -18.21 -24.10
CA ILE A 184 6.24 -17.68 -23.67
C ILE A 184 6.25 -17.44 -22.15
N MET A 185 5.17 -16.90 -21.59
CA MET A 185 5.08 -16.63 -20.15
C MET A 185 4.96 -17.91 -19.34
N ARG A 186 4.23 -18.92 -19.86
CA ARG A 186 4.19 -20.25 -19.24
C ARG A 186 5.56 -20.91 -19.20
N GLY A 187 6.33 -20.84 -20.29
CA GLY A 187 7.60 -21.56 -20.40
C GLY A 187 7.43 -23.06 -20.12
N GLU A 188 8.24 -23.60 -19.20
CA GLU A 188 8.19 -25.00 -18.74
C GLU A 188 7.24 -25.24 -17.56
N VAL A 189 6.57 -24.20 -17.07
CA VAL A 189 5.76 -24.27 -15.85
C VAL A 189 4.42 -24.93 -16.13
N ALA A 190 4.01 -25.87 -15.28
CA ALA A 190 2.73 -26.57 -15.35
C ALA A 190 1.59 -25.66 -14.84
N GLY A 191 1.11 -24.75 -15.69
CA GLY A 191 -0.09 -23.94 -15.44
C GLY A 191 -1.36 -24.58 -15.99
N VAL A 192 -2.51 -24.31 -15.36
CA VAL A 192 -3.83 -24.71 -15.85
C VAL A 192 -4.27 -23.69 -16.91
N ILE A 193 -3.90 -23.93 -18.17
CA ILE A 193 -4.48 -23.20 -19.30
C ILE A 193 -5.77 -23.89 -19.70
N SER A 194 -6.79 -23.10 -19.97
CA SER A 194 -8.04 -23.61 -20.54
C SER A 194 -7.77 -24.16 -21.94
N GLN A 195 -7.72 -25.49 -22.08
CA GLN A 195 -7.43 -26.13 -23.37
C GLN A 195 -8.62 -25.95 -24.33
N GLY A 196 -8.34 -25.47 -25.56
CA GLY A 196 -9.35 -25.35 -26.61
C GLY A 196 -10.26 -24.13 -26.53
N VAL A 197 -9.92 -23.11 -25.73
CA VAL A 197 -10.68 -21.85 -25.67
C VAL A 197 -10.35 -20.96 -26.85
N ASP A 198 -11.40 -20.44 -27.50
CA ASP A 198 -11.27 -19.37 -28.49
C ASP A 198 -11.25 -18.01 -27.78
N TYR A 199 -10.05 -17.49 -27.52
CA TYR A 199 -9.85 -16.23 -26.81
C TYR A 199 -10.40 -15.00 -27.54
N LEU A 200 -10.69 -15.10 -28.84
CA LEU A 200 -11.37 -14.00 -29.54
C LEU A 200 -12.84 -13.90 -29.16
N ASN A 201 -13.50 -15.03 -28.92
CA ASN A 201 -14.90 -15.08 -28.49
C ASN A 201 -15.06 -15.00 -26.96
N TYR A 202 -14.00 -15.34 -26.21
CA TYR A 202 -13.98 -15.30 -24.75
C TYR A 202 -12.73 -14.55 -24.23
N PRO A 203 -12.62 -13.24 -24.51
CA PRO A 203 -11.45 -12.45 -24.14
C PRO A 203 -11.25 -12.34 -22.61
N ARG A 204 -12.30 -12.49 -21.80
CA ARG A 204 -12.18 -12.56 -20.33
C ARG A 204 -11.44 -13.82 -19.85
N ALA A 205 -11.62 -14.94 -20.53
CA ALA A 205 -10.91 -16.18 -20.20
C ALA A 205 -9.40 -16.03 -20.40
N PHE A 206 -9.00 -15.26 -21.43
CA PHE A 206 -7.60 -14.92 -21.63
C PHE A 206 -7.01 -14.11 -20.46
N VAL A 207 -7.73 -13.12 -19.95
CA VAL A 207 -7.26 -12.29 -18.81
C VAL A 207 -7.04 -13.16 -17.57
N HIS A 208 -7.97 -14.08 -17.28
CA HIS A 208 -7.86 -15.02 -16.16
C HIS A 208 -6.69 -16.00 -16.34
N ASP A 209 -6.54 -16.60 -17.53
CA ASP A 209 -5.44 -17.53 -17.81
C ASP A 209 -4.08 -16.81 -17.73
N LEU A 210 -4.01 -15.56 -18.19
CA LEU A 210 -2.82 -14.71 -18.03
C LEU A 210 -2.55 -14.44 -16.55
N GLN A 211 -3.56 -14.04 -15.77
CA GLN A 211 -3.42 -13.80 -14.32
C GLN A 211 -2.89 -15.04 -13.59
N SER A 212 -3.43 -16.23 -13.88
CA SER A 212 -2.95 -17.47 -13.27
C SER A 212 -1.49 -17.78 -13.60
N ILE A 213 -1.04 -17.52 -14.84
CA ILE A 213 0.36 -17.67 -15.22
C ILE A 213 1.23 -16.67 -14.48
N LEU A 214 0.78 -15.42 -14.34
CA LEU A 214 1.54 -14.39 -13.62
C LEU A 214 1.71 -14.77 -12.15
N ASP A 215 0.63 -15.16 -11.47
CA ASP A 215 0.66 -15.59 -10.07
C ASP A 215 1.68 -16.71 -9.83
N VAL A 216 1.68 -17.75 -10.67
CA VAL A 216 2.67 -18.83 -10.57
C VAL A 216 4.10 -18.33 -10.83
N ARG A 217 4.29 -17.41 -11.77
CA ARG A 217 5.62 -16.91 -12.17
C ARG A 217 6.20 -15.90 -11.16
N THR A 218 5.34 -15.20 -10.42
CA THR A 218 5.72 -14.28 -9.34
C THR A 218 5.54 -14.87 -7.94
N GLY A 219 5.11 -16.13 -7.86
CA GLY A 219 4.82 -16.85 -6.60
C GLY A 219 6.00 -16.99 -5.65
N GLY A 220 7.24 -16.73 -6.11
CA GLY A 220 8.43 -16.79 -5.26
C GLY A 220 8.36 -15.89 -4.02
N ILE A 221 7.69 -14.74 -4.09
CA ILE A 221 7.45 -13.90 -2.90
C ILE A 221 6.43 -14.56 -1.96
N GLY A 222 5.33 -15.10 -2.50
CA GLY A 222 4.32 -15.81 -1.72
C GLY A 222 4.89 -17.03 -1.00
N ASP A 223 5.71 -17.82 -1.70
CA ASP A 223 6.44 -18.96 -1.12
C ASP A 223 7.33 -18.51 0.04
N LEU A 224 8.10 -17.44 -0.15
CA LEU A 224 8.96 -16.87 0.89
C LEU A 224 8.17 -16.41 2.12
N LEU A 225 7.02 -15.77 1.92
CA LEU A 225 6.15 -15.34 3.03
C LEU A 225 5.54 -16.55 3.76
N ASN A 226 5.19 -17.62 3.04
CA ASN A 226 4.62 -18.86 3.60
C ASN A 226 5.64 -19.74 4.35
N LEU A 227 6.95 -19.59 4.12
CA LEU A 227 7.99 -20.33 4.87
C LEU A 227 7.96 -20.08 6.39
N LYS A 228 7.26 -19.03 6.83
CA LYS A 228 7.02 -18.68 8.23
C LYS A 228 6.06 -19.62 8.96
N PHE A 229 5.22 -20.38 8.24
CA PHE A 229 4.27 -21.34 8.80
C PHE A 229 4.30 -22.69 8.06
N PRO A 230 5.33 -23.53 8.26
CA PRO A 230 5.34 -24.88 7.73
C PRO A 230 4.36 -25.73 8.55
N GLY A 231 3.06 -25.67 8.23
CA GLY A 231 2.06 -26.56 8.83
C GLY A 231 0.65 -26.00 9.08
N VAL A 232 0.34 -24.74 8.75
CA VAL A 232 -1.03 -24.21 8.87
C VAL A 232 -1.45 -23.63 7.52
N ILE A 233 -2.56 -24.15 6.99
CA ILE A 233 -3.21 -23.89 5.68
C ILE A 233 -2.78 -24.84 4.55
N GLY A 234 -3.47 -25.98 4.50
CA GLY A 234 -4.17 -26.36 3.28
C GLY A 234 -5.54 -25.68 3.25
N LEU A 235 -6.05 -25.44 2.01
CA LEU A 235 -7.32 -24.79 1.59
C LEU A 235 -7.16 -23.28 1.26
N GLY A 236 -7.26 -22.81 0.02
CA GLY A 236 -7.51 -23.51 -1.24
C GLY A 236 -7.37 -22.61 -2.46
N SER A 237 -6.79 -23.17 -3.52
CA SER A 237 -7.09 -22.86 -4.92
C SER A 237 -7.21 -24.21 -5.63
N GLY A 238 -8.36 -24.45 -6.27
CA GLY A 238 -8.76 -25.74 -6.77
C GLY A 238 -7.88 -26.23 -7.93
N GLY A 239 -7.23 -27.37 -7.73
CA GLY A 239 -6.47 -28.05 -8.78
C GLY A 239 -5.97 -29.40 -8.28
N SER A 240 -6.71 -30.45 -8.60
CA SER A 240 -6.41 -31.84 -8.25
C SER A 240 -4.96 -32.22 -8.57
N SER A 241 -4.17 -32.52 -7.54
CA SER A 241 -2.95 -33.31 -7.70
C SER A 241 -3.06 -34.59 -6.88
N SER A 242 -3.07 -35.69 -7.62
CA SER A 242 -3.11 -37.05 -7.12
C SER A 242 -1.92 -37.33 -6.22
N SER A 243 -2.20 -37.82 -5.01
CA SER A 243 -1.20 -38.46 -4.14
C SER A 243 -0.53 -39.63 -4.85
N SER A 244 0.74 -39.48 -5.24
CA SER A 244 1.61 -40.62 -5.53
C SER A 244 2.59 -40.81 -4.38
N ARG A 245 2.26 -41.78 -3.52
CA ARG A 245 3.14 -42.35 -2.51
C ARG A 245 4.44 -42.84 -3.17
N SER A 246 5.55 -42.45 -2.58
CA SER A 246 6.89 -42.92 -2.88
C SER A 246 7.04 -44.42 -2.58
N TYR A 247 7.37 -45.20 -3.61
CA TYR A 247 8.06 -46.48 -3.47
C TYR A 247 9.47 -46.34 -4.05
N ARG A 248 10.43 -46.84 -3.26
CA ARG A 248 11.87 -46.75 -3.48
C ARG A 248 12.39 -48.02 -4.17
N SER A 249 13.42 -47.85 -5.01
CA SER A 249 14.51 -48.80 -5.42
C SER A 249 14.51 -49.22 -6.91
N PRO A 250 15.64 -49.70 -7.48
CA PRO A 250 16.90 -48.98 -7.72
C PRO A 250 17.50 -49.17 -9.15
N SER A 251 18.55 -48.39 -9.45
CA SER A 251 19.64 -48.64 -10.42
C SER A 251 19.38 -48.71 -11.94
N SER A 252 20.00 -47.80 -12.70
CA SER A 252 21.16 -48.11 -13.56
C SER A 252 21.70 -46.84 -14.24
N ALA A 253 23.02 -46.73 -14.29
CA ALA A 253 23.76 -45.61 -14.83
C ALA A 253 24.03 -45.78 -16.33
N VAL A 254 23.85 -44.73 -17.14
CA VAL A 254 24.69 -44.40 -18.30
C VAL A 254 24.71 -42.87 -18.46
N ALA A 255 25.91 -42.31 -18.51
CA ALA A 255 26.17 -40.88 -18.67
C ALA A 255 26.05 -40.44 -20.14
N ARG A 256 25.47 -39.25 -20.36
CA ARG A 256 25.95 -38.23 -21.32
C ARG A 256 25.15 -36.92 -21.17
N GLN A 257 25.83 -35.87 -20.71
CA GLN A 257 25.43 -34.47 -20.93
C GLN A 257 25.66 -34.09 -22.41
N PRO A 258 24.87 -33.15 -22.94
CA PRO A 258 25.20 -31.73 -22.86
C PRO A 258 24.06 -30.86 -22.30
N THR A 259 24.44 -29.75 -21.67
CA THR A 259 23.58 -28.69 -21.12
C THR A 259 22.85 -27.89 -22.22
N PRO A 260 21.70 -27.27 -21.92
CA PRO A 260 21.72 -25.89 -21.40
C PRO A 260 20.78 -25.65 -20.19
N ARG A 261 21.31 -24.89 -19.21
CA ARG A 261 20.65 -24.10 -18.16
C ARG A 261 19.23 -24.53 -17.74
N SER A 262 19.16 -25.49 -16.83
CA SER A 262 17.99 -25.79 -16.01
C SER A 262 17.85 -24.79 -14.86
N GLN A 263 16.60 -24.43 -14.57
CA GLN A 263 16.06 -23.72 -13.40
C GLN A 263 17.03 -23.67 -12.19
N ARG A 264 17.31 -22.45 -11.72
CA ARG A 264 17.92 -22.25 -10.40
C ARG A 264 17.00 -22.84 -9.36
N ASP A 265 17.56 -23.75 -8.56
CA ASP A 265 17.03 -24.15 -7.25
C ASP A 265 16.43 -22.93 -6.54
N GLY A 266 15.17 -23.07 -6.11
CA GLY A 266 14.38 -21.99 -5.54
C GLY A 266 15.02 -21.38 -4.29
N TYR A 267 14.44 -20.26 -3.86
CA TYR A 267 14.80 -19.50 -2.67
C TYR A 267 14.70 -20.27 -1.32
N LEU A 268 14.57 -21.59 -1.36
CA LEU A 268 14.39 -22.48 -0.22
C LEU A 268 15.74 -22.84 0.40
N PRO A 269 16.01 -22.42 1.64
CA PRO A 269 17.28 -22.73 2.28
C PRO A 269 17.26 -24.13 2.93
N GLY A 270 18.44 -24.75 3.09
CA GLY A 270 18.60 -26.08 3.69
C GLY A 270 18.07 -26.18 5.13
N SER A 271 17.84 -27.41 5.60
CA SER A 271 17.09 -27.77 6.82
C SER A 271 17.54 -27.13 8.15
N THR A 272 18.73 -26.53 8.22
CA THR A 272 19.23 -25.76 9.37
C THR A 272 18.78 -24.29 9.37
N THR A 273 18.27 -23.79 8.25
CA THR A 273 17.89 -22.37 8.05
C THR A 273 16.41 -22.10 8.36
N THR A 274 15.60 -23.16 8.44
CA THR A 274 14.15 -23.06 8.69
C THR A 274 13.86 -22.49 10.08
N ALA A 275 14.62 -22.85 11.13
CA ALA A 275 14.39 -22.36 12.49
C ALA A 275 14.61 -20.84 12.67
N ALA A 276 15.54 -20.24 11.92
CA ALA A 276 15.80 -18.79 11.97
C ALA A 276 14.72 -17.98 11.22
N VAL A 277 14.26 -18.49 10.08
CA VAL A 277 13.18 -17.88 9.27
C VAL A 277 11.85 -17.84 10.04
N LEU A 278 11.59 -18.85 10.88
CA LEU A 278 10.37 -18.92 11.72
C LEU A 278 10.28 -17.84 12.81
N SER A 279 11.41 -17.28 13.24
CA SER A 279 11.44 -16.28 14.33
C SER A 279 11.83 -14.86 13.86
N GLN A 280 12.55 -14.75 12.74
CA GLN A 280 13.09 -13.46 12.25
C GLN A 280 12.56 -13.07 10.85
N GLY A 281 11.77 -13.92 10.18
CA GLY A 281 11.30 -13.66 8.82
C GLY A 281 12.38 -13.92 7.75
N VAL A 282 12.07 -13.62 6.49
CA VAL A 282 12.98 -13.82 5.36
C VAL A 282 13.96 -12.65 5.27
N SER A 283 15.22 -12.94 4.90
CA SER A 283 16.23 -11.89 4.76
C SER A 283 15.82 -10.85 3.69
N ALA A 284 16.08 -9.57 3.97
CA ALA A 284 15.78 -8.48 3.05
C ALA A 284 16.41 -8.70 1.67
N THR A 285 17.65 -9.18 1.61
CA THR A 285 18.36 -9.45 0.35
C THR A 285 17.66 -10.54 -0.48
N THR A 286 17.18 -11.61 0.15
CA THR A 286 16.44 -12.68 -0.53
C THR A 286 15.12 -12.17 -1.08
N LEU A 287 14.38 -11.40 -0.27
CA LEU A 287 13.10 -10.83 -0.69
C LEU A 287 13.28 -9.82 -1.83
N LEU A 288 14.25 -8.91 -1.72
CA LEU A 288 14.51 -7.90 -2.74
C LEU A 288 15.00 -8.52 -4.06
N SER A 289 15.71 -9.66 -3.99
CA SER A 289 16.04 -10.46 -5.17
C SER A 289 14.76 -11.03 -5.82
N ALA A 290 13.87 -11.64 -5.04
CA ALA A 290 12.60 -12.18 -5.56
C ALA A 290 11.68 -11.08 -6.10
N TRP A 291 11.69 -9.90 -5.49
CA TRP A 291 11.03 -8.69 -5.99
C TRP A 291 11.62 -8.25 -7.34
N GLY A 292 12.95 -8.18 -7.45
CA GLY A 292 13.63 -7.85 -8.70
C GLY A 292 13.29 -8.82 -9.83
N ASP A 293 13.26 -10.12 -9.53
CA ASP A 293 12.84 -11.16 -10.49
C ASP A 293 11.39 -10.94 -10.94
N SER A 294 10.48 -10.67 -10.00
CA SER A 294 9.06 -10.40 -10.30
C SER A 294 8.90 -9.16 -11.18
N VAL A 295 9.64 -8.09 -10.90
CA VAL A 295 9.66 -6.87 -11.73
C VAL A 295 10.21 -7.17 -13.13
N ALA A 296 11.25 -8.00 -13.26
CA ALA A 296 11.78 -8.41 -14.55
C ALA A 296 10.76 -9.22 -15.36
N VAL A 297 9.97 -10.08 -14.71
CA VAL A 297 8.87 -10.82 -15.35
C VAL A 297 7.80 -9.86 -15.90
N MET A 298 7.44 -8.81 -15.16
CA MET A 298 6.46 -7.81 -15.60
C MET A 298 6.98 -6.95 -16.76
N HIS A 299 8.27 -6.59 -16.74
CA HIS A 299 8.91 -5.94 -17.88
C HIS A 299 8.95 -6.84 -19.12
N GLN A 300 9.19 -8.14 -18.94
CA GLN A 300 9.09 -9.10 -20.03
C GLN A 300 7.68 -9.09 -20.62
N LEU A 301 6.63 -9.25 -19.78
CA LEU A 301 5.24 -9.27 -20.22
C LEU A 301 4.88 -8.04 -21.06
N THR A 302 5.20 -6.84 -20.57
CA THR A 302 4.85 -5.58 -21.22
C THR A 302 5.63 -5.32 -22.51
N ALA A 303 6.82 -5.90 -22.68
CA ALA A 303 7.62 -5.82 -23.90
C ALA A 303 7.23 -6.85 -24.98
N LEU A 304 6.61 -7.98 -24.59
CA LEU A 304 6.30 -9.09 -25.49
C LEU A 304 5.47 -8.70 -26.74
N PRO A 305 4.37 -7.92 -26.64
CA PRO A 305 3.55 -7.59 -27.82
C PRO A 305 4.37 -6.92 -28.93
N ALA A 306 5.15 -5.90 -28.58
CA ALA A 306 5.96 -5.16 -29.53
C ALA A 306 7.06 -6.04 -30.13
N ALA A 307 7.75 -6.82 -29.30
CA ALA A 307 8.83 -7.71 -29.73
C ALA A 307 8.33 -8.83 -30.68
N LEU A 308 7.12 -9.35 -30.48
CA LEU A 308 6.52 -10.37 -31.35
C LEU A 308 6.15 -9.81 -32.73
N VAL A 309 5.59 -8.60 -32.78
CA VAL A 309 5.23 -7.94 -34.05
C VAL A 309 6.49 -7.51 -34.82
N GLN A 310 7.50 -7.00 -34.12
CA GLN A 310 8.79 -6.61 -34.71
C GLN A 310 9.68 -7.81 -35.08
N ARG A 311 9.29 -9.03 -34.66
CA ARG A 311 10.01 -10.30 -34.87
C ARG A 311 11.38 -10.36 -34.19
N ASP A 312 11.54 -9.62 -33.10
CA ASP A 312 12.74 -9.69 -32.26
C ASP A 312 12.82 -11.01 -31.49
N ILE A 313 11.66 -11.62 -31.22
CA ILE A 313 11.53 -12.91 -30.53
C ILE A 313 10.85 -13.90 -31.47
N ALA A 314 11.34 -15.14 -31.49
CA ALA A 314 10.73 -16.23 -32.24
C ALA A 314 9.34 -16.54 -31.66
N ALA A 315 8.30 -16.27 -32.46
CA ALA A 315 6.92 -16.51 -32.10
C ALA A 315 6.58 -18.02 -32.26
N PRO A 316 6.15 -18.73 -31.20
CA PRO A 316 5.71 -20.12 -31.31
C PRO A 316 4.55 -20.31 -32.29
N VAL A 317 3.61 -19.36 -32.31
CA VAL A 317 2.54 -19.24 -33.29
C VAL A 317 2.91 -18.12 -34.26
N PRO A 318 2.99 -18.39 -35.58
CA PRO A 318 3.36 -17.38 -36.57
C PRO A 318 2.46 -16.15 -36.50
N MET A 319 3.07 -14.97 -36.35
CA MET A 319 2.36 -13.69 -36.46
C MET A 319 1.94 -13.45 -37.92
N PRO A 320 0.76 -12.86 -38.18
CA PRO A 320 0.36 -12.45 -39.53
C PRO A 320 1.41 -11.55 -40.19
N VAL A 321 1.62 -11.71 -41.50
CA VAL A 321 2.66 -10.99 -42.24
C VAL A 321 2.43 -9.48 -42.23
N ASP A 322 1.16 -9.05 -42.21
CA ASP A 322 0.73 -7.65 -42.20
C ASP A 322 0.43 -7.11 -40.79
N ALA A 323 0.80 -7.84 -39.72
CA ALA A 323 0.55 -7.39 -38.35
C ALA A 323 1.35 -6.13 -38.04
N SER A 324 0.66 -5.10 -37.52
CA SER A 324 1.26 -3.83 -37.14
C SER A 324 1.19 -3.60 -35.63
N LEU A 325 1.99 -2.65 -35.12
CA LEU A 325 1.89 -2.21 -33.73
C LEU A 325 0.52 -1.62 -33.40
N ALA A 326 -0.26 -1.18 -34.39
CA ALA A 326 -1.62 -0.68 -34.18
C ALA A 326 -2.61 -1.80 -33.82
N ASP A 327 -2.40 -3.00 -34.35
CA ASP A 327 -3.31 -4.14 -34.19
C ASP A 327 -3.25 -4.75 -32.78
N ILE A 328 -2.13 -4.56 -32.09
CA ILE A 328 -1.87 -5.13 -30.76
C ILE A 328 -1.94 -4.10 -29.62
N ARG A 329 -2.31 -2.84 -29.90
CA ARG A 329 -2.34 -1.79 -28.87
C ARG A 329 -3.24 -2.16 -27.70
N ASP A 330 -4.39 -2.78 -27.97
CA ASP A 330 -5.35 -3.18 -26.92
C ASP A 330 -4.75 -4.22 -25.98
N LEU A 331 -3.92 -5.13 -26.51
CA LEU A 331 -3.15 -6.09 -25.71
C LEU A 331 -2.06 -5.40 -24.91
N SER A 332 -1.31 -4.47 -25.51
CA SER A 332 -0.29 -3.71 -24.80
C SER A 332 -0.88 -2.95 -23.61
N ALA A 333 -2.03 -2.29 -23.77
CA ALA A 333 -2.71 -1.60 -22.67
C ALA A 333 -3.17 -2.56 -21.58
N LEU A 334 -3.78 -3.70 -21.96
CA LEU A 334 -4.17 -4.74 -21.00
C LEU A 334 -2.95 -5.23 -20.19
N TYR A 335 -1.82 -5.49 -20.85
CA TYR A 335 -0.62 -6.03 -20.19
C TYR A 335 0.00 -5.03 -19.22
N GLN A 336 -0.03 -3.72 -19.54
CA GLN A 336 0.40 -2.68 -18.61
C GLN A 336 -0.48 -2.63 -17.36
N VAL A 337 -1.80 -2.77 -17.51
CA VAL A 337 -2.74 -2.78 -16.39
C VAL A 337 -2.54 -4.03 -15.51
N MET A 338 -2.44 -5.21 -16.13
CA MET A 338 -2.19 -6.47 -15.42
C MET A 338 -0.85 -6.44 -14.68
N ALA A 339 0.22 -5.95 -15.33
CA ALA A 339 1.53 -5.83 -14.71
C ALA A 339 1.52 -4.89 -13.49
N ALA A 340 0.82 -3.76 -13.58
CA ALA A 340 0.67 -2.84 -12.47
C ALA A 340 -0.12 -3.46 -11.30
N GLY A 341 -1.19 -4.20 -11.60
CA GLY A 341 -1.99 -4.93 -10.62
C GLY A 341 -1.18 -5.99 -9.86
N GLU A 342 -0.41 -6.81 -10.58
CA GLU A 342 0.42 -7.86 -9.97
C GLU A 342 1.54 -7.27 -9.09
N LEU A 343 2.25 -6.24 -9.56
CA LEU A 343 3.26 -5.59 -8.72
C LEU A 343 2.65 -4.95 -7.47
N ALA A 344 1.45 -4.37 -7.58
CA ALA A 344 0.73 -3.84 -6.43
C ALA A 344 0.31 -4.95 -5.46
N SER A 345 -0.13 -6.11 -5.96
CA SER A 345 -0.48 -7.29 -5.17
C SER A 345 0.72 -7.79 -4.37
N LEU A 346 1.87 -7.99 -5.02
CA LEU A 346 3.10 -8.45 -4.38
C LEU A 346 3.62 -7.45 -3.35
N ALA A 347 3.61 -6.15 -3.66
CA ALA A 347 4.02 -5.12 -2.71
C ALA A 347 3.08 -5.07 -1.49
N THR A 348 1.78 -5.21 -1.71
CA THR A 348 0.77 -5.26 -0.64
C THR A 348 1.00 -6.49 0.24
N ALA A 349 1.25 -7.66 -0.33
CA ALA A 349 1.54 -8.89 0.41
C ALA A 349 2.77 -8.74 1.32
N VAL A 350 3.84 -8.12 0.81
CA VAL A 350 5.06 -7.88 1.59
C VAL A 350 4.84 -6.86 2.71
N LEU A 351 4.15 -5.75 2.41
CA LEU A 351 3.95 -4.65 3.37
C LEU A 351 2.89 -4.96 4.43
N SER A 352 1.96 -5.86 4.13
CA SER A 352 0.88 -6.25 5.04
C SER A 352 1.25 -7.44 5.93
N ASP A 353 2.36 -8.14 5.68
CA ASP A 353 2.83 -9.21 6.56
C ASP A 353 3.22 -8.67 7.94
N ALA A 354 3.03 -9.50 8.97
CA ALA A 354 3.28 -9.12 10.36
C ALA A 354 4.77 -8.94 10.72
N VAL A 355 5.71 -9.50 9.96
CA VAL A 355 7.16 -9.55 10.31
C VAL A 355 8.05 -9.07 9.17
N GLN A 356 7.68 -9.34 7.92
CA GLN A 356 8.52 -9.04 6.77
C GLN A 356 8.82 -7.55 6.60
N PRO A 357 7.88 -6.62 6.84
CA PRO A 357 8.18 -5.20 6.79
C PRO A 357 9.33 -4.83 7.72
N ASP A 358 9.45 -5.45 8.89
CA ASP A 358 10.53 -5.19 9.88
C ASP A 358 11.93 -5.57 9.38
N GLN A 359 12.01 -6.44 8.39
CA GLN A 359 13.28 -6.82 7.80
C GLN A 359 13.81 -5.81 6.77
N LEU A 360 12.94 -5.00 6.16
CA LEU A 360 13.26 -4.05 5.08
C LEU A 360 13.72 -2.69 5.62
N SER A 361 14.60 -1.97 4.92
CA SER A 361 14.90 -0.58 5.28
C SER A 361 13.78 0.37 4.79
N PRO A 362 13.64 1.58 5.36
CA PRO A 362 12.71 2.59 4.82
C PRO A 362 12.98 2.95 3.35
N GLU A 363 14.24 2.87 2.93
CA GLU A 363 14.65 3.08 1.54
C GLU A 363 14.18 1.95 0.62
N ASP A 364 14.27 0.70 1.07
CA ASP A 364 13.76 -0.47 0.33
C ASP A 364 12.24 -0.41 0.12
N ILE A 365 11.49 -0.06 1.18
CA ILE A 365 10.04 0.13 1.10
C ILE A 365 9.69 1.23 0.10
N THR A 366 10.40 2.36 0.18
CA THR A 366 10.21 3.49 -0.74
C THR A 366 10.52 3.11 -2.18
N HIS A 367 11.57 2.31 -2.41
CA HIS A 367 11.92 1.80 -3.73
C HIS A 367 10.82 0.89 -4.30
N MET A 368 10.34 -0.09 -3.52
CA MET A 368 9.24 -0.99 -3.94
C MET A 368 7.99 -0.20 -4.34
N VAL A 369 7.55 0.73 -3.47
CA VAL A 369 6.35 1.55 -3.72
C VAL A 369 6.53 2.45 -4.95
N ASN A 370 7.72 3.04 -5.15
CA ASN A 370 7.98 3.85 -6.34
C ASN A 370 8.00 3.04 -7.63
N THR A 371 8.47 1.79 -7.60
CA THR A 371 8.40 0.88 -8.75
C THR A 371 6.95 0.61 -9.13
N VAL A 372 6.10 0.27 -8.17
CA VAL A 372 4.65 0.08 -8.41
C VAL A 372 4.01 1.35 -8.94
N ARG A 373 4.29 2.51 -8.31
CA ARG A 373 3.75 3.81 -8.73
C ARG A 373 4.14 4.16 -10.18
N THR A 374 5.37 3.86 -10.57
CA THR A 374 5.86 4.11 -11.94
C THR A 374 5.15 3.20 -12.94
N SER A 375 4.96 1.93 -12.61
CA SER A 375 4.16 0.98 -13.41
C SER A 375 2.71 1.45 -13.56
N ILE A 376 2.06 1.84 -12.47
CA ILE A 376 0.68 2.38 -12.48
C ILE A 376 0.59 3.64 -13.35
N LEU A 377 1.53 4.57 -13.24
CA LEU A 377 1.55 5.78 -14.07
C LEU A 377 1.69 5.45 -15.56
N THR A 378 2.49 4.45 -15.89
CA THR A 378 2.68 3.96 -17.26
C THR A 378 1.39 3.34 -17.79
N ALA A 379 0.72 2.49 -17.00
CA ALA A 379 -0.57 1.91 -17.34
C ALA A 379 -1.66 2.98 -17.53
N ILE A 380 -1.74 3.99 -16.65
CA ILE A 380 -2.68 5.11 -16.78
C ILE A 380 -2.42 5.90 -18.07
N ALA A 381 -1.15 6.17 -18.40
CA ALA A 381 -0.78 6.89 -19.61
C ALA A 381 -1.18 6.10 -20.87
N GLU A 382 -0.93 4.79 -20.91
CA GLU A 382 -1.28 3.94 -22.04
C GLU A 382 -2.79 3.84 -22.25
N VAL A 383 -3.54 3.53 -21.18
CA VAL A 383 -5.02 3.44 -21.23
C VAL A 383 -5.65 4.75 -21.67
N ARG A 384 -5.13 5.90 -21.20
CA ARG A 384 -5.62 7.22 -21.63
C ARG A 384 -5.31 7.48 -23.10
N THR A 385 -4.07 7.28 -23.51
CA THR A 385 -3.64 7.54 -24.89
C THR A 385 -4.48 6.76 -25.90
N GLN A 386 -4.87 5.55 -25.53
CA GLN A 386 -5.64 4.67 -26.40
C GLN A 386 -7.15 4.92 -26.39
N TYR A 387 -7.76 5.05 -25.21
CA TYR A 387 -9.22 5.02 -25.08
C TYR A 387 -9.86 6.40 -24.81
N GLN A 388 -9.07 7.42 -24.45
CA GLN A 388 -9.58 8.79 -24.26
C GLN A 388 -10.29 9.33 -25.52
N PRO A 389 -9.80 9.12 -26.76
CA PRO A 389 -10.51 9.57 -27.97
C PRO A 389 -11.92 8.98 -28.13
N SER A 390 -12.15 7.75 -27.66
CA SER A 390 -13.47 7.11 -27.69
C SER A 390 -14.49 7.81 -26.78
N THR A 391 -14.02 8.61 -25.82
CA THR A 391 -14.89 9.45 -24.96
C THR A 391 -15.63 10.52 -25.76
N GLN A 392 -15.04 11.00 -26.87
CA GLN A 392 -15.68 12.01 -27.72
C GLN A 392 -16.73 11.41 -28.66
N ARG A 393 -16.73 10.09 -28.84
CA ARG A 393 -17.61 9.33 -29.73
C ARG A 393 -18.61 8.45 -28.98
N ILE A 394 -18.86 8.72 -27.70
CA ILE A 394 -19.78 7.93 -26.85
C ILE A 394 -21.18 7.81 -27.45
N SER A 395 -21.63 8.82 -28.20
CA SER A 395 -22.95 8.81 -28.86
C SER A 395 -22.98 8.05 -30.21
N GLU A 396 -21.82 7.68 -30.75
CA GLU A 396 -21.66 7.06 -32.06
C GLU A 396 -21.20 5.59 -31.97
N ASP A 397 -20.40 5.25 -30.95
CA ASP A 397 -19.89 3.91 -30.74
C ASP A 397 -20.98 3.00 -30.10
N SER A 398 -21.16 1.79 -30.65
CA SER A 398 -22.11 0.80 -30.10
C SER A 398 -21.69 0.27 -28.74
N GLU A 399 -20.39 0.29 -28.46
CA GLU A 399 -19.80 -0.28 -27.24
C GLU A 399 -19.45 0.81 -26.21
N PRO A 400 -19.68 0.57 -24.91
CA PRO A 400 -19.44 1.55 -23.84
C PRO A 400 -17.96 1.76 -23.47
N VAL A 401 -17.02 1.54 -24.41
CA VAL A 401 -15.56 1.65 -24.19
C VAL A 401 -15.19 3.02 -23.60
N GLY A 402 -15.81 4.10 -24.12
CA GLY A 402 -15.58 5.48 -23.68
C GLY A 402 -15.97 5.79 -22.21
N LEU A 403 -16.75 4.91 -21.58
CA LEU A 403 -17.15 5.01 -20.17
C LEU A 403 -16.29 4.10 -19.27
N LEU A 404 -16.00 2.88 -19.73
CA LEU A 404 -15.34 1.85 -18.94
C LEU A 404 -13.86 2.15 -18.63
N TRP A 405 -13.11 2.74 -19.56
CA TRP A 405 -11.68 3.04 -19.35
C TRP A 405 -11.44 3.97 -18.16
N ARG A 406 -12.41 4.84 -17.83
CA ARG A 406 -12.33 5.74 -16.67
C ARG A 406 -12.35 4.96 -15.36
N GLY A 407 -13.13 3.88 -15.29
CA GLY A 407 -13.19 2.99 -14.13
C GLY A 407 -11.85 2.32 -13.85
N VAL A 408 -11.17 1.84 -14.90
CA VAL A 408 -9.81 1.26 -14.79
C VAL A 408 -8.80 2.29 -14.29
N VAL A 409 -8.80 3.50 -14.87
CA VAL A 409 -7.90 4.58 -14.44
C VAL A 409 -8.17 5.05 -13.01
N SER A 410 -9.45 5.11 -12.61
CA SER A 410 -9.80 5.46 -11.22
C SER A 410 -9.30 4.41 -10.24
N GLN A 411 -9.44 3.13 -10.58
CA GLN A 411 -8.99 2.04 -9.74
C GLN A 411 -7.47 2.04 -9.56
N LEU A 412 -6.72 2.22 -10.65
CA LEU A 412 -5.27 2.35 -10.62
C LEU A 412 -4.79 3.50 -9.70
N LYS A 413 -5.49 4.64 -9.72
CA LYS A 413 -5.18 5.75 -8.81
C LYS A 413 -5.48 5.42 -7.34
N GLN A 414 -6.59 4.71 -7.09
CA GLN A 414 -6.97 4.31 -5.74
C GLN A 414 -5.94 3.35 -5.15
N ILE A 415 -5.52 2.34 -5.91
CA ILE A 415 -4.45 1.40 -5.52
C ILE A 415 -3.16 2.15 -5.20
N ALA A 416 -2.74 3.10 -6.05
CA ALA A 416 -1.53 3.88 -5.80
C ALA A 416 -1.60 4.70 -4.49
N LEU A 417 -2.75 5.31 -4.21
CA LEU A 417 -2.97 6.09 -2.99
C LEU A 417 -2.97 5.21 -1.74
N GLU A 418 -3.69 4.10 -1.77
CA GLU A 418 -3.77 3.18 -0.64
C GLU A 418 -2.43 2.50 -0.36
N LEU A 419 -1.70 2.07 -1.40
CA LEU A 419 -0.37 1.48 -1.24
C LEU A 419 0.62 2.48 -0.62
N GLN A 420 0.56 3.75 -1.01
CA GLN A 420 1.38 4.79 -0.39
C GLN A 420 1.01 5.01 1.08
N THR A 421 -0.29 4.98 1.39
CA THR A 421 -0.79 5.11 2.76
C THR A 421 -0.36 3.92 3.63
N LEU A 422 -0.42 2.70 3.09
CA LEU A 422 0.09 1.48 3.72
C LEU A 422 1.58 1.62 4.02
N ALA A 423 2.39 2.02 3.05
CA ALA A 423 3.83 2.19 3.22
C ALA A 423 4.19 3.22 4.29
N ILE A 424 3.51 4.38 4.31
CA ILE A 424 3.69 5.40 5.35
C ILE A 424 3.31 4.83 6.73
N THR A 425 2.22 4.08 6.81
CA THR A 425 1.75 3.46 8.06
C THR A 425 2.77 2.45 8.58
N VAL A 426 3.33 1.61 7.70
CA VAL A 426 4.39 0.65 8.02
C VAL A 426 5.67 1.35 8.46
N MET A 427 6.08 2.41 7.78
CA MET A 427 7.28 3.19 8.15
C MET A 427 7.11 3.89 9.50
N ASN A 428 5.93 4.47 9.76
CA ASN A 428 5.62 5.19 11.00
C ASN A 428 5.44 4.26 12.22
N ARG A 429 5.27 2.95 12.01
CA ARG A 429 5.33 1.98 13.12
C ARG A 429 6.71 1.88 13.75
N ARG A 430 7.76 2.27 13.02
CA ARG A 430 9.12 2.33 13.54
C ARG A 430 9.35 3.66 14.25
N PRO A 431 10.16 3.69 15.32
CA PRO A 431 10.53 4.96 15.93
C PRO A 431 11.17 5.86 14.87
N PRO A 432 11.04 7.19 14.94
CA PRO A 432 11.59 8.08 13.92
C PRO A 432 13.11 7.90 13.79
N LEU A 433 13.58 7.88 12.53
CA LEU A 433 14.99 7.78 12.18
C LEU A 433 15.69 9.11 12.52
N THR A 434 16.60 9.08 13.49
CA THR A 434 17.46 10.21 13.85
C THR A 434 18.89 9.96 13.41
N ARG A 435 19.58 11.03 13.03
CA ARG A 435 21.04 10.99 12.86
C ARG A 435 21.69 11.17 14.22
N ARG A 436 22.36 10.13 14.71
CA ARG A 436 23.13 10.15 15.97
C ARG A 436 24.62 10.11 15.66
N THR A 437 25.38 10.98 16.31
CA THR A 437 26.83 11.02 16.23
C THR A 437 27.44 10.01 17.21
N VAL A 438 28.44 9.25 16.77
CA VAL A 438 29.21 8.37 17.66
C VAL A 438 30.06 9.21 18.61
N THR A 439 29.70 9.19 19.90
CA THR A 439 30.40 9.94 20.95
C THR A 439 31.57 9.17 21.56
N THR A 440 31.60 7.85 21.39
CA THR A 440 32.49 6.93 22.10
C THR A 440 33.65 6.49 21.21
N ALA A 441 34.88 6.49 21.74
CA ALA A 441 36.09 6.17 20.97
C ALA A 441 36.14 4.70 20.54
N SER A 442 36.34 4.46 19.23
CA SER A 442 36.52 3.16 18.55
C SER A 442 35.53 2.07 18.98
N THR A 443 34.32 2.09 18.41
CA THR A 443 33.25 1.13 18.71
C THR A 443 32.88 0.26 17.51
N ASN A 444 32.33 -0.93 17.77
CA ASN A 444 31.67 -1.78 16.77
C ASN A 444 30.14 -1.60 16.84
N LEU A 445 29.43 -1.96 15.78
CA LEU A 445 27.96 -1.85 15.74
C LEU A 445 27.25 -2.57 16.90
N HIS A 446 27.81 -3.66 17.41
CA HIS A 446 27.23 -4.38 18.56
C HIS A 446 27.33 -3.61 19.88
N LEU A 447 28.49 -3.02 20.19
CA LEU A 447 28.62 -2.17 21.38
C LEU A 447 27.73 -0.93 21.26
N LEU A 448 27.66 -0.36 20.07
CA LEU A 448 26.89 0.84 19.79
C LEU A 448 25.38 0.57 19.85
N ALA A 449 24.92 -0.61 19.39
CA ALA A 449 23.54 -1.07 19.57
C ALA A 449 23.17 -1.26 21.05
N HIS A 450 24.07 -1.86 21.83
CA HIS A 450 23.87 -1.99 23.28
C HIS A 450 23.85 -0.61 23.97
N GLU A 451 24.71 0.31 23.59
CA GLU A 451 24.76 1.67 24.16
C GLU A 451 23.51 2.49 23.83
N TRP A 452 23.03 2.43 22.57
CA TRP A 452 21.90 3.24 22.13
C TRP A 452 20.54 2.67 22.47
N TYR A 453 20.39 1.34 22.46
CA TYR A 453 19.09 0.67 22.63
C TYR A 453 19.02 -0.25 23.86
N GLY A 454 20.15 -0.60 24.47
CA GLY A 454 20.22 -1.61 25.53
C GLY A 454 20.20 -3.06 25.03
N ASP A 455 20.23 -3.28 23.70
CA ASP A 455 20.21 -4.62 23.09
C ASP A 455 21.24 -4.71 21.96
N TYR A 456 22.21 -5.63 22.12
CA TYR A 456 23.28 -5.87 21.15
C TYR A 456 22.79 -6.54 19.85
N ARG A 457 21.60 -7.15 19.86
CA ARG A 457 21.02 -7.84 18.70
C ARG A 457 20.55 -6.86 17.61
N ARG A 458 20.27 -5.60 18.00
CA ARG A 458 19.93 -4.51 17.06
C ARG A 458 21.12 -4.00 16.24
N ALA A 459 22.30 -4.59 16.36
CA ALA A 459 23.43 -4.27 15.49
C ALA A 459 23.14 -4.54 14.01
N ALA A 460 22.40 -5.62 13.70
CA ALA A 460 22.00 -5.93 12.33
C ALA A 460 21.04 -4.86 11.77
N GLU A 461 20.20 -4.28 12.62
CA GLU A 461 19.30 -3.17 12.28
C GLU A 461 20.10 -1.89 11.98
N LEU A 462 21.07 -1.54 12.84
CA LEU A 462 21.97 -0.40 12.57
C LEU A 462 22.80 -0.58 11.29
N ALA A 463 23.26 -1.80 10.99
CA ALA A 463 23.96 -2.10 9.74
C ALA A 463 23.06 -1.85 8.52
N ARG A 464 21.78 -2.28 8.58
CA ARG A 464 20.80 -2.07 7.51
C ARG A 464 20.45 -0.60 7.30
N LEU A 465 20.40 0.19 8.37
CA LEU A 465 20.12 1.63 8.29
C LEU A 465 21.27 2.46 7.69
N ASN A 466 22.48 1.89 7.65
CA ASN A 466 23.69 2.58 7.25
C ASN A 466 24.48 1.75 6.21
N PRO A 467 23.90 1.45 5.03
CA PRO A 467 24.52 0.58 4.03
C PRO A 467 25.81 1.16 3.41
N TRP A 468 26.09 2.46 3.58
CA TRP A 468 27.33 3.10 3.13
C TRP A 468 28.54 2.85 4.06
N LEU A 469 28.33 2.22 5.23
CA LEU A 469 29.42 1.85 6.12
C LEU A 469 30.28 0.77 5.48
N ARG A 470 31.53 1.12 5.16
CA ARG A 470 32.51 0.18 4.62
C ARG A 470 32.98 -0.85 5.66
N ASP A 471 33.20 -0.40 6.89
CA ASP A 471 33.68 -1.24 7.99
C ASP A 471 32.75 -1.14 9.22
N PRO A 472 31.76 -2.05 9.34
CA PRO A 472 30.80 -2.08 10.45
C PRO A 472 31.44 -2.26 11.84
N ASN A 473 32.69 -2.70 11.88
CA ASN A 473 33.43 -2.99 13.11
C ASN A 473 34.45 -1.90 13.50
N ALA A 474 34.60 -0.84 12.68
CA ALA A 474 35.61 0.19 12.88
C ALA A 474 35.00 1.61 12.79
N LEU A 475 34.06 1.92 13.69
CA LEU A 475 33.41 3.23 13.75
C LEU A 475 34.28 4.22 14.54
N LYS A 476 34.45 5.43 14.01
CA LYS A 476 35.25 6.49 14.63
C LYS A 476 34.38 7.51 15.35
N THR A 477 34.94 8.16 16.37
CA THR A 477 34.29 9.27 17.06
C THR A 477 33.97 10.38 16.07
N GLY A 478 32.71 10.82 16.03
CA GLY A 478 32.21 11.82 15.08
C GLY A 478 31.51 11.26 13.84
N ASP A 479 31.52 9.93 13.62
CA ASP A 479 30.73 9.34 12.54
C ASP A 479 29.23 9.55 12.80
N VAL A 480 28.48 9.90 11.75
CA VAL A 480 27.04 10.12 11.81
C VAL A 480 26.33 8.89 11.29
N LEU A 481 25.53 8.26 12.15
CA LEU A 481 24.76 7.07 11.83
C LEU A 481 23.27 7.37 11.89
N ASN A 482 22.52 6.81 10.96
CA ASN A 482 21.08 6.69 11.04
C ASN A 482 20.73 5.65 12.11
N ALA A 483 19.97 6.07 13.11
CA ALA A 483 19.51 5.24 14.21
C ALA A 483 18.09 5.64 14.61
N TYR A 484 17.27 4.67 14.96
CA TYR A 484 15.96 4.93 15.53
C TYR A 484 16.08 5.63 16.88
N THR A 485 15.14 6.53 17.15
CA THR A 485 14.93 7.09 18.49
C THR A 485 14.44 5.98 19.44
N ARG A 486 14.76 6.12 20.72
CA ARG A 486 14.38 5.15 21.75
C ARG A 486 12.97 5.41 22.25
#